data_AF-A0A954NC15-F1
#
_entry.id   AF-A0A954NC15-F1
#
_cell.length_a   1.000
_cell.length_b   1.000
_cell.length_c   1.000
_cell.angle_alpha   90.00
_cell.angle_beta   90.00
_cell.angle_gamma   90.00
#
_symmetry.space_group_name_H-M   'P 1'
#
loop_
_entity.id
_entity.type
_entity.pdbx_description
1 polymer ?
#
loop_
_entity_poly.entity_id
_entity_poly.type
_entity_poly.pdbx_seq_one_letter_code
_entity_poly.pdbx_strand_id
1 'polypeptide(L)' 'MSTCTVEQMRQSLRKRSDCRFVERDEFCELLTGFRRLVRADESPADVVGLQEIDTGRRFLIEWENLLPPVPSHP' A
#
# COMPACT_ATOMS: atom_id res chain seq x y z
N MET A 1 12.70 -20.34 -13.68
CA MET A 1 12.28 -18.97 -13.36
C MET A 1 11.41 -19.05 -12.12
N SER A 2 11.87 -18.54 -10.98
CA SER A 2 11.10 -18.63 -9.73
C SER A 2 9.89 -17.72 -9.83
N THR A 3 8.69 -18.29 -9.96
CA THR A 3 7.43 -17.55 -9.92
C THR A 3 7.20 -17.07 -8.49
N CYS A 4 7.75 -15.91 -8.14
CA CYS A 4 7.34 -15.22 -6.92
C CYS A 4 5.90 -14.77 -7.12
N THR A 5 4.97 -15.47 -6.46
CA THR A 5 3.54 -15.14 -6.44
C THR A 5 3.33 -13.77 -5.77
N VAL A 6 2.33 -13.02 -6.21
CA VAL A 6 1.91 -11.73 -5.62
C VAL A 6 1.81 -11.82 -4.09
N GLU A 7 1.23 -12.92 -3.57
CA GLU A 7 1.12 -13.19 -2.13
C GLU A 7 2.48 -13.30 -1.42
N GLN A 8 3.49 -13.90 -2.05
CA GLN A 8 4.83 -13.99 -1.47
C GLN A 8 5.52 -12.62 -1.39
N MET A 9 5.26 -11.74 -2.36
CA MET A 9 5.75 -10.37 -2.33
C MET A 9 5.04 -9.57 -1.23
N ARG A 10 3.71 -9.69 -1.11
CA ARG A 10 2.95 -9.09 -0.01
C ARG A 10 3.46 -9.57 1.36
N GLN A 11 3.73 -10.87 1.53
CA GLN A 11 4.34 -11.40 2.77
C GLN A 11 5.74 -10.84 3.02
N SER A 12 6.55 -10.69 1.98
CA SER A 12 7.90 -10.13 2.12
C SER A 12 7.87 -8.67 2.54
N LEU A 13 6.90 -7.89 2.02
CA LEU A 13 6.65 -6.52 2.44
C LEU A 13 6.13 -6.45 3.88
N ARG A 14 5.26 -7.38 4.31
CA ARG A 14 4.79 -7.45 5.71
C ARG A 14 5.91 -7.81 6.71
N LYS A 15 6.95 -8.52 6.26
CA LYS A 15 8.11 -8.86 7.09
C LYS A 15 9.11 -7.71 7.22
N ARG A 16 9.00 -6.66 6.42
CA ARG A 16 9.88 -5.48 6.49
C ARG A 16 9.41 -4.55 7.60
N SER A 17 10.30 -4.26 8.54
CA SER A 17 10.02 -3.33 9.66
C SER A 17 9.78 -1.89 9.21
N ASP A 18 10.20 -1.54 7.99
CA ASP A 18 9.98 -0.22 7.39
C ASP A 18 8.63 -0.09 6.68
N CYS A 19 7.89 -1.19 6.51
CA CYS A 19 6.60 -1.24 5.84
C CYS A 19 5.46 -1.45 6.83
N ARG A 20 4.41 -0.65 6.71
CA ARG A 20 3.17 -0.81 7.45
C ARG A 20 2.01 -0.89 6.47
N PHE A 21 1.23 -1.95 6.58
CA PHE A 21 -0.05 -2.03 5.88
C PHE A 21 -1.08 -1.21 6.65
N VAL A 22 -1.78 -0.34 5.93
CA VAL A 22 -2.75 0.59 6.48
C VAL A 22 -4.11 0.37 5.82
N GLU A 23 -5.17 0.76 6.52
CA GLU A 23 -6.52 0.74 5.98
C GLU A 23 -6.78 1.97 5.11
N ARG A 24 -7.89 1.95 4.36
CA ARG A 24 -8.26 3.04 3.46
C ARG A 24 -8.30 4.40 4.15
N ASP A 25 -8.94 4.48 5.31
CA ASP A 25 -9.14 5.75 6.01
C ASP A 25 -7.78 6.35 6.41
N GLU A 26 -6.93 5.56 7.07
CA GLU A 26 -5.56 5.96 7.43
C GLU A 26 -4.72 6.32 6.18
N PHE A 27 -4.88 5.59 5.07
CA PHE A 27 -4.19 5.91 3.81
C PHE A 27 -4.66 7.25 3.21
N CYS A 28 -5.96 7.52 3.23
CA CYS A 28 -6.54 8.78 2.78
C CYS A 28 -6.12 9.95 3.68
N GLU A 29 -6.08 9.76 5.00
CA GLU A 29 -5.55 10.75 5.95
C GLU A 29 -4.06 11.04 5.68
N LEU A 30 -3.27 10.01 5.39
CA LEU A 30 -1.86 10.19 5.01
C LEU A 30 -1.73 11.00 3.71
N LEU A 31 -2.52 10.68 2.67
CA LEU A 31 -2.52 11.39 1.39
C LEU A 31 -2.94 12.86 1.50
N THR A 32 -3.97 13.13 2.30
CA THR A 32 -4.52 14.47 2.49
C THR A 32 -3.82 15.27 3.59
N GLY A 33 -3.03 14.59 4.42
CA GLY A 33 -2.25 15.20 5.47
C GLY A 33 -1.12 16.08 4.93
N PHE A 34 -0.69 17.06 5.72
CA PHE A 34 0.47 17.90 5.43
C PHE A 34 1.82 17.16 5.62
N ARG A 35 1.86 15.86 5.30
CA ARG A 35 3.07 15.03 5.37
C ARG A 35 3.76 15.01 4.02
N ARG A 36 5.09 14.98 4.04
CA ARG A 36 5.90 14.85 2.84
C ARG A 36 5.97 13.38 2.43
N LEU A 37 5.01 12.97 1.61
CA LEU A 37 4.92 11.61 1.09
C LEU A 37 5.32 11.57 -0.38
N VAL A 38 5.97 10.48 -0.78
CA VAL A 38 6.22 10.13 -2.18
C VAL A 38 5.54 8.83 -2.52
N ARG A 39 5.16 8.66 -3.79
CA ARG A 39 4.63 7.38 -4.27
C ARG A 39 5.71 6.30 -4.24
N ALA A 40 5.36 5.16 -3.68
CA ALA A 40 6.20 3.99 -3.53
C ALA A 40 5.38 2.72 -3.84
N ASP A 41 4.66 2.77 -4.96
CA ASP A 41 3.79 1.69 -5.41
C ASP A 41 4.61 0.45 -5.79
N GLU A 42 4.15 -0.72 -5.37
CA GLU A 42 4.78 -2.00 -5.72
C GLU A 42 3.84 -2.76 -6.64
N SER A 43 3.92 -2.44 -7.94
CA SER A 43 3.14 -3.10 -9.00
C SER A 43 3.16 -4.63 -8.95
N PRO A 44 4.28 -5.33 -8.66
CA PRO A 44 4.26 -6.79 -8.68
C PRO A 44 3.57 -7.40 -7.44
N ALA A 45 3.22 -6.58 -6.44
CA ALA A 45 2.45 -6.98 -5.26
C ALA A 45 0.99 -6.49 -5.28
N ASP A 46 0.57 -5.76 -6.33
CA ASP A 46 -0.78 -5.18 -6.46
C ASP A 46 -1.17 -4.34 -5.23
N VAL A 47 -0.21 -3.53 -4.75
CA VAL A 47 -0.38 -2.62 -3.61
C VAL A 47 0.03 -1.21 -4.01
N VAL A 48 -0.72 -0.23 -3.50
CA VAL A 48 -0.38 1.19 -3.57
C VAL A 48 0.47 1.53 -2.36
N GLY A 49 1.51 2.33 -2.56
CA GLY A 49 2.46 2.64 -1.50
C GLY A 49 2.76 4.13 -1.40
N LEU A 50 2.94 4.59 -0.17
CA LEU A 50 3.41 5.93 0.15
C LEU A 50 4.61 5.82 1.06
N GLN A 51 5.69 6.51 0.74
CA GLN A 51 6.85 6.62 1.60
C GLN A 51 6.94 8.03 2.18
N GLU A 52 7.02 8.14 3.50
CA GLU A 52 7.31 9.40 4.18
C GLU A 52 8.80 9.72 4.05
N ILE A 53 9.12 10.91 3.52
CA ILE A 53 10.51 11.32 3.28
C ILE A 53 11.25 11.51 4.61
N ASP A 54 10.59 12.08 5.62
CA ASP A 54 11.22 12.45 6.88
C ASP A 54 11.65 11.23 7.72
N THR A 55 10.87 10.15 7.72
CA THR A 55 11.15 8.94 8.52
C THR A 55 11.56 7.73 7.68
N GLY A 56 11.41 7.79 6.36
CA GLY A 56 11.63 6.68 5.45
C GLY A 56 10.57 5.57 5.54
N ARG A 57 9.56 5.72 6.40
CA ARG A 57 8.49 4.73 6.61
C ARG A 57 7.61 4.59 5.39
N ARG A 58 7.23 3.35 5.07
CA ARG A 58 6.35 3.01 3.96
C ARG A 58 4.99 2.59 4.48
N PHE A 59 3.96 3.19 3.93
CA PHE A 59 2.55 2.89 4.18
C PHE A 59 1.99 2.24 2.92
N LEU A 60 1.49 1.02 3.05
CA LEU A 60 1.04 0.20 1.93
C LEU A 60 -0.45 -0.10 2.09
N ILE A 61 -1.19 -0.06 1.00
CA ILE A 61 -2.59 -0.49 0.94
C ILE A 61 -2.80 -1.41 -0.25
N GLU A 62 -3.56 -2.48 -0.05
CA GLU A 62 -3.95 -3.38 -1.13
C GLU A 62 -4.88 -2.64 -2.10
N TRP A 63 -4.63 -2.74 -3.41
CA TRP A 63 -5.43 -2.02 -4.42
C TRP A 63 -6.94 -2.30 -4.27
N GLU A 64 -7.25 -3.56 -4.00
CA GLU A 64 -8.59 -4.09 -3.69
C GLU A 64 -9.28 -3.32 -2.55
N ASN A 65 -8.50 -2.90 -1.56
CA ASN A 65 -8.96 -2.21 -0.37
C ASN A 65 -9.06 -0.69 -0.56
N LEU A 66 -8.44 -0.14 -1.61
CA LEU A 66 -8.54 1.28 -1.97
C LEU A 66 -9.84 1.58 -2.73
N LEU A 67 -10.33 0.64 -3.56
CA LEU A 67 -11.50 0.85 -4.40
C LEU A 67 -12.80 0.82 -3.57
N PRO A 68 -13.70 1.82 -3.68
CA PRO A 68 -15.02 1.72 -3.07
C PRO A 68 -15.72 0.44 -3.55
N PRO A 69 -16.54 -0.22 -2.71
CA PRO A 69 -17.33 -1.35 -3.17
C PRO A 69 -18.11 -0.88 -4.39
N VAL A 70 -17.79 -1.45 -5.56
CA VAL A 70 -18.51 -1.15 -6.78
C VAL A 70 -19.98 -1.48 -6.49
N PRO A 71 -20.91 -0.53 -6.66
CA PRO A 71 -22.31 -0.84 -6.51
C PRO A 71 -22.61 -1.92 -7.55
N SER A 72 -22.95 -3.12 -7.07
CA SER A 72 -23.53 -4.17 -7.90
C SER A 72 -24.85 -3.62 -8.43
N HIS A 73 -24.80 -2.95 -9.58
CA HIS A 73 -26.01 -2.51 -10.25
C HIS A 73 -26.80 -3.77 -10.66
N PRO A 74 -28.10 -3.83 -10.36
CA PRO A 74 -28.97 -4.95 -10.75
C PRO A 74 -29.18 -5.02 -12.27
#